data_AF-A0A9D9L9L8-F1
#
_entry.id   AF-A0A9D9L9L8-F1
#
_cell.length_a   1.000
_cell.length_b   1.000
_cell.length_c   1.000
_cell.angle_alpha   90.00
_cell.angle_beta   90.00
_cell.angle_gamma   90.00
#
_symmetry.space_group_name_H-M   'P 1'
#
loop_
_entity.id
_entity.type
_entity.pdbx_description
1 polymer ?
#
loop_
_entity_poly.entity_id
_entity_poly.type
_entity_poly.pdbx_seq_one_letter_code
_entity_poly.pdbx_strand_id
1 'polypeptide(L)'
;KKTERYLRQNPAAAQPDGQRKRLLEARGDSNRSIRARIEERLKTLISAAPVFICGEDAKTATTEPRSKIASCFDELATRVYSSYAMISGIGGVTEADVHRFLKKDAKLPGIPDTLSEAEQDILAFVRTNEQRGIRSTMKTLTERFEGKPYGWPLGAIDCLVARLWANGHLEASLNGETLQEASLKNSLLNTHQHSDLVLSLAQQFTPAQIRRVKEFMQDFFAVPVPSQDAKAVGEELLFQFKALSSSLQNLLVQHDSYPFVKGLVECAGAISKIVGHPWTWFFGEEFAKQTEELLDAKDSLIDPICGAFRSGQADIYMAARQFYAEQKVNFPFIKGNPAEYDPAGSDEEKLQRLLESPDIYKNAGFKQIKTLRESLEKQLGEASAKLHSSVESKVTEQLKSLRTSDAYRNATSEARQSVEDAVAAFLANAKQERLLPTLSWNFQNFLSSQIPRLYEMLTPPPPSGSNEGNGVGGKPKNSKVVPLHSVKPEMTKTMLETTDDVDAYINTLRKRLLDEIKAGNKVFLN
;
A
#
# COMPACT_ATOMS: atom_id res chain seq x y z
N LYS A 1 59.54 -4.70 67.65
CA LYS A 1 58.25 -5.40 67.94
C LYS A 1 58.25 -6.15 69.28
N LYS A 2 59.26 -6.97 69.64
CA LYS A 2 59.27 -7.70 70.93
C LYS A 2 59.24 -6.77 72.16
N THR A 3 60.07 -5.72 72.18
CA THR A 3 60.14 -4.71 73.26
C THR A 3 58.82 -3.97 73.45
N GLU A 4 58.23 -3.51 72.35
CA GLU A 4 56.95 -2.79 72.34
C GLU A 4 55.77 -3.66 72.81
N ARG A 5 55.71 -4.92 72.38
CA ARG A 5 54.73 -5.90 72.87
C ARG A 5 54.87 -6.11 74.38
N TYR A 6 56.11 -6.24 74.86
CA TYR A 6 56.39 -6.42 76.28
C TYR A 6 55.99 -5.18 77.10
N LEU A 7 56.28 -3.97 76.63
CA LEU A 7 55.90 -2.71 77.27
C LEU A 7 54.38 -2.48 77.28
N ARG A 8 53.66 -2.93 76.25
CA ARG A 8 52.18 -2.88 76.20
C ARG A 8 51.54 -3.85 77.21
N GLN A 9 52.11 -5.04 77.36
CA GLN A 9 51.64 -6.04 78.33
C GLN A 9 52.03 -5.69 79.78
N ASN A 10 53.10 -4.89 79.95
CA ASN A 10 53.62 -4.49 81.26
C ASN A 10 53.80 -2.96 81.30
N PRO A 11 52.71 -2.18 81.38
CA PRO A 11 52.79 -0.72 81.37
C PRO A 11 53.54 -0.20 82.60
N ALA A 12 54.47 0.73 82.38
CA ALA A 12 55.33 1.29 83.43
C ALA A 12 54.53 1.98 84.56
N ALA A 13 53.35 2.53 84.24
CA ALA A 13 52.44 3.15 85.21
C ALA A 13 51.79 2.14 86.19
N ALA A 14 51.70 0.85 85.83
CA ALA A 14 51.13 -0.20 86.67
C ALA A 14 52.20 -0.96 87.50
N GLN A 15 53.46 -0.51 87.48
CA GLN A 15 54.54 -1.16 88.22
C GLN A 15 54.74 -0.49 89.60
N PRO A 16 54.69 -1.26 90.71
CA PRO A 16 54.85 -0.73 92.07
C PRO A 16 56.31 -0.41 92.43
N ASP A 17 57.28 -1.02 91.73
CA ASP A 17 58.71 -0.79 91.94
C ASP A 17 59.23 0.35 91.04
N GLY A 18 59.73 1.41 91.68
CA GLY A 18 60.29 2.59 91.02
C GLY A 18 61.52 2.30 90.15
N GLN A 19 62.31 1.26 90.47
CA GLN A 19 63.47 0.88 89.67
C GLN A 19 63.03 0.16 88.39
N ARG A 20 62.10 -0.79 88.50
CA ARG A 20 61.52 -1.48 87.33
C ARG A 20 60.80 -0.51 86.40
N LYS A 21 60.08 0.48 86.94
CA LYS A 21 59.45 1.54 86.15
C LYS A 21 60.46 2.30 85.28
N ARG A 22 61.55 2.81 85.89
CA ARG A 22 62.62 3.53 85.17
C ARG A 22 63.28 2.69 84.08
N LEU A 23 63.49 1.40 84.31
CA LEU A 23 64.07 0.49 83.32
C LEU A 23 63.16 0.31 82.10
N LEU A 24 61.85 0.14 82.31
CA LEU A 24 60.88 0.01 81.22
C LEU A 24 60.78 1.29 80.39
N GLU A 25 60.76 2.45 81.05
CA GLU A 25 60.79 3.77 80.39
C GLU A 25 62.06 3.92 79.54
N ALA A 26 63.25 3.67 80.11
CA ALA A 26 64.52 3.74 79.40
C ALA A 26 64.61 2.78 78.20
N ARG A 27 64.07 1.56 78.32
CA ARG A 27 63.99 0.60 77.19
C ARG A 27 62.97 1.04 76.15
N GLY A 28 61.88 1.68 76.55
CA GLY A 28 60.91 2.31 75.66
C GLY A 28 61.53 3.45 74.85
N ASP A 29 62.24 4.36 75.52
CA ASP A 29 62.97 5.46 74.89
C ASP A 29 64.06 4.97 73.94
N SER A 30 64.87 4.00 74.38
CA SER A 30 65.89 3.39 73.54
C SER A 30 65.28 2.75 72.28
N ASN A 31 64.16 2.02 72.41
CA ASN A 31 63.48 1.41 71.27
C ASN A 31 62.87 2.47 70.32
N ARG A 32 62.33 3.58 70.83
CA ARG A 32 61.89 4.73 70.02
C ARG A 32 63.04 5.41 69.30
N SER A 33 64.16 5.64 69.97
CA SER A 33 65.36 6.25 69.39
C SER A 33 65.97 5.38 68.28
N ILE A 34 66.10 4.06 68.51
CA ILE A 34 66.56 3.12 67.48
C ILE A 34 65.64 3.17 66.27
N ARG A 35 64.32 3.18 66.49
CA ARG A 35 63.34 3.28 65.40
C ARG A 35 63.51 4.58 64.62
N ALA A 36 63.59 5.73 65.29
CA ALA A 36 63.80 7.02 64.65
C ALA A 36 65.09 7.03 63.81
N ARG A 37 66.19 6.46 64.34
CA ARG A 37 67.46 6.33 63.62
C ARG A 37 67.35 5.43 62.38
N ILE A 38 66.61 4.33 62.47
CA ILE A 38 66.35 3.44 61.32
C ILE A 38 65.52 4.17 60.26
N GLU A 39 64.45 4.84 60.67
CA GLU A 39 63.59 5.60 59.76
C GLU A 39 64.39 6.70 59.04
N GLU A 40 65.23 7.45 59.76
CA GLU A 40 66.06 8.50 59.16
C GLU A 40 67.10 7.93 58.19
N ARG A 41 67.72 6.80 58.55
CA ARG A 41 68.68 6.13 57.66
C ARG A 41 67.99 5.60 56.40
N LEU A 42 66.79 5.05 56.51
CA LEU A 42 66.00 4.60 55.36
C LEU A 42 65.63 5.78 54.45
N LYS A 43 65.20 6.91 55.03
CA LYS A 43 64.92 8.13 54.25
C LYS A 43 66.15 8.53 53.44
N THR A 44 67.29 8.67 54.10
CA THR A 44 68.56 9.06 53.45
C THR A 44 68.94 8.11 52.30
N LEU A 45 68.83 6.80 52.51
CA LEU A 45 69.15 5.81 51.49
C LEU A 45 68.20 5.88 50.29
N ILE A 46 66.90 6.04 50.50
CA ILE A 46 65.91 6.14 49.40
C ILE A 46 66.10 7.46 48.64
N SER A 47 66.35 8.56 49.36
CA SER A 47 66.63 9.86 48.78
C SER A 47 67.84 9.83 47.84
N ALA A 48 68.91 9.12 48.21
CA ALA A 48 70.14 9.03 47.44
C ALA A 48 70.16 7.92 46.38
N ALA A 49 69.23 6.95 46.43
CA ALA A 49 69.23 5.83 45.50
C ALA A 49 68.98 6.28 44.04
N PRO A 50 69.76 5.81 43.05
CA PRO A 50 69.43 6.01 41.65
C PRO A 50 68.16 5.22 41.29
N VAL A 51 67.33 5.77 40.41
CA VAL A 51 66.08 5.13 39.97
C VAL A 51 66.12 5.03 38.46
N PHE A 52 65.88 3.83 37.93
CA PHE A 52 65.85 3.61 36.50
C PHE A 52 64.42 3.35 36.04
N ILE A 53 63.96 4.09 35.04
CA ILE A 53 62.62 3.95 34.44
C ILE A 53 62.83 3.58 32.97
N CYS A 54 62.28 2.43 32.56
CA CYS A 54 62.42 1.89 31.19
C CYS A 54 63.88 1.81 30.69
N GLY A 55 64.84 1.59 31.60
CA GLY A 55 66.27 1.46 31.27
C GLY A 55 67.07 2.76 31.30
N GLU A 56 66.44 3.90 31.59
CA GLU A 56 67.10 5.21 31.69
C GLU A 56 67.09 5.73 33.13
N ASP A 57 68.11 6.51 33.51
CA ASP A 57 68.20 7.14 34.83
C ASP A 57 67.16 8.27 34.95
N ALA A 58 66.28 8.16 35.94
CA ALA A 58 65.16 9.08 36.17
C ALA A 58 65.62 10.31 36.95
N LYS A 59 65.41 11.49 36.36
CA LYS A 59 65.76 12.76 37.00
C LYS A 59 64.64 13.21 37.93
N THR A 60 64.71 12.82 39.20
CA THR A 60 63.71 13.21 40.20
C THR A 60 63.98 14.61 40.76
N ALA A 61 62.98 15.50 40.73
CA ALA A 61 63.11 16.88 41.25
C ALA A 61 63.07 16.99 42.78
N THR A 62 62.64 15.94 43.48
CA THR A 62 62.48 15.90 44.94
C THR A 62 63.38 14.86 45.58
N THR A 63 63.92 15.21 46.75
CA THR A 63 64.72 14.30 47.58
C THR A 63 63.88 13.66 48.68
N GLU A 64 62.62 14.05 48.88
CA GLU A 64 61.74 13.42 49.86
C GLU A 64 61.34 12.00 49.38
N PRO A 65 61.59 10.93 50.15
CA PRO A 65 61.41 9.55 49.68
C PRO A 65 60.04 9.22 49.08
N ARG A 66 58.95 9.64 49.72
CA ARG A 66 57.59 9.34 49.26
C ARG A 66 57.28 10.06 47.95
N SER A 67 57.56 11.36 47.90
CA SER A 67 57.33 12.20 46.73
C SER A 67 58.23 11.79 45.55
N LYS A 68 59.46 11.36 45.83
CA LYS A 68 60.39 10.81 44.83
C LYS A 68 59.83 9.55 44.19
N ILE A 69 59.36 8.60 45.00
CA ILE A 69 58.73 7.36 44.52
C ILE A 69 57.48 7.66 43.71
N ALA A 70 56.60 8.56 44.18
CA ALA A 70 55.38 8.95 43.46
C ALA A 70 55.70 9.55 42.09
N SER A 71 56.63 10.51 42.01
CA SER A 71 57.05 11.12 40.75
C SER A 71 57.65 10.11 39.78
N CYS A 72 58.38 9.10 40.27
CA CYS A 72 58.90 8.02 39.42
C CYS A 72 57.78 7.14 38.85
N PHE A 73 56.73 6.88 39.63
CA PHE A 73 55.56 6.16 39.12
C PHE A 73 54.78 6.99 38.10
N ASP A 74 54.64 8.29 38.30
CA ASP A 74 54.01 9.19 37.33
C ASP A 74 54.80 9.24 36.01
N GLU A 75 56.13 9.29 36.10
CA GLU A 75 57.01 9.25 34.92
C GLU A 75 56.93 7.88 34.21
N LEU A 76 56.94 6.78 34.96
CA LEU A 76 56.76 5.44 34.41
C LEU A 76 55.41 5.33 33.70
N ALA A 77 54.32 5.79 34.33
CA ALA A 77 52.99 5.77 33.73
C ALA A 77 52.97 6.59 32.43
N THR A 78 53.59 7.76 32.41
CA THR A 78 53.69 8.63 31.22
C THR A 78 54.44 7.94 30.07
N ARG A 79 55.54 7.22 30.36
CA ARG A 79 56.32 6.51 29.35
C ARG A 79 55.64 5.24 28.85
N VAL A 80 54.92 4.54 29.73
CA VAL A 80 54.25 3.26 29.44
C VAL A 80 52.92 3.47 28.70
N TYR A 81 52.18 4.51 29.07
CA TYR A 81 50.88 4.86 28.51
C TYR A 81 50.96 6.17 27.72
N SER A 82 51.82 6.19 26.69
CA SER A 82 52.08 7.38 25.88
C SER A 82 50.83 7.94 25.19
N SER A 83 49.80 7.11 24.95
CA SER A 83 48.54 7.49 24.32
C SER A 83 47.45 7.89 25.33
N TYR A 84 47.75 7.96 26.63
CA TYR A 84 46.78 8.41 27.64
C TYR A 84 46.37 9.88 27.43
N ALA A 85 47.29 10.70 26.90
CA ALA A 85 47.04 12.12 26.63
C ALA A 85 45.88 12.37 25.65
N MET A 86 45.57 11.41 24.77
CA MET A 86 44.46 11.49 23.80
C MET A 86 43.09 11.68 24.47
N ILE A 87 42.93 11.19 25.71
CA ILE A 87 41.69 11.30 26.48
C ILE A 87 41.80 12.34 27.60
N SER A 88 42.83 13.18 27.62
CA SER A 88 43.06 14.15 28.70
C SER A 88 41.88 15.11 28.93
N GLY A 89 41.13 15.44 27.87
CA GLY A 89 39.90 16.24 27.96
C GLY A 89 38.72 15.52 28.63
N ILE A 90 38.72 14.18 28.64
CA ILE A 90 37.64 13.33 29.18
C ILE A 90 38.12 12.36 30.27
N GLY A 91 39.33 12.54 30.81
CA GLY A 91 39.92 11.60 31.76
C GLY A 91 39.18 11.49 33.10
N GLY A 92 38.30 12.44 33.42
CA GLY A 92 37.42 12.40 34.60
C GLY A 92 36.02 11.86 34.34
N VAL A 93 35.72 11.44 33.11
CA VAL A 93 34.42 10.92 32.71
C VAL A 93 34.25 9.49 33.24
N THR A 94 33.05 9.18 33.70
CA THR A 94 32.72 7.86 34.28
C THR A 94 31.58 7.20 33.52
N GLU A 95 31.28 5.95 33.83
CA GLU A 95 30.12 5.23 33.30
C GLU A 95 28.80 6.00 33.47
N ALA A 96 28.67 6.83 34.52
CA ALA A 96 27.49 7.66 34.74
C ALA A 96 27.24 8.70 33.62
N ASP A 97 28.28 9.08 32.88
CA ASP A 97 28.23 10.07 31.81
C ASP A 97 27.85 9.48 30.45
N VAL A 98 27.85 8.15 30.26
CA VAL A 98 27.54 7.47 28.98
C VAL A 98 26.25 8.01 28.35
N HIS A 99 25.24 8.30 29.18
CA HIS A 99 23.98 8.86 28.69
C HIS A 99 24.13 10.24 28.03
N ARG A 100 25.03 11.09 28.54
CA ARG A 100 25.27 12.43 28.01
C ARG A 100 25.96 12.37 26.65
N PHE A 101 26.85 11.39 26.46
CA PHE A 101 27.52 11.12 25.19
C PHE A 101 26.55 10.56 24.14
N LEU A 102 25.65 9.65 24.53
CA LEU A 102 24.58 9.16 23.63
C LEU A 102 23.66 10.30 23.15
N LYS A 103 23.35 11.27 24.02
CA LYS A 103 22.47 12.40 23.72
C LYS A 103 23.13 13.57 22.98
N LYS A 104 24.42 13.48 22.66
CA LYS A 104 25.20 14.59 22.06
C LYS A 104 25.06 15.90 22.84
N ASP A 105 25.12 15.83 24.16
CA ASP A 105 24.99 17.03 25.01
C ASP A 105 26.10 18.05 24.65
N ALA A 106 25.71 19.26 24.27
CA ALA A 106 26.63 20.32 23.82
C ALA A 106 27.56 20.83 24.93
N LYS A 107 27.33 20.45 26.19
CA LYS A 107 28.10 20.86 27.38
C LYS A 107 29.09 19.79 27.87
N LEU A 108 29.52 18.86 27.01
CA LEU A 108 30.51 17.86 27.39
C LEU A 108 31.91 18.50 27.48
N PRO A 109 32.62 18.41 28.61
CA PRO A 109 33.93 19.03 28.78
C PRO A 109 35.01 18.31 27.97
N GLY A 110 35.88 19.09 27.30
CA GLY A 110 37.13 18.59 26.71
C GLY A 110 36.99 17.77 25.43
N ILE A 111 35.85 17.89 24.73
CA ILE A 111 35.57 17.13 23.52
C ILE A 111 35.52 18.06 22.30
N PRO A 112 36.28 17.78 21.22
CA PRO A 112 36.23 18.57 20.00
C PRO A 112 34.93 18.33 19.22
N ASP A 113 34.45 19.32 18.47
CA ASP A 113 33.27 19.17 17.58
C ASP A 113 33.51 18.16 16.44
N THR A 114 34.79 17.91 16.13
CA THR A 114 35.24 16.93 15.14
C THR A 114 35.66 15.60 15.80
N LEU A 115 35.94 14.61 14.96
CA LEU A 115 36.42 13.30 15.40
C LEU A 115 37.81 13.42 16.05
N SER A 116 37.89 13.13 17.34
CA SER A 116 39.10 13.15 18.16
C SER A 116 40.08 12.03 17.78
N GLU A 117 41.35 12.15 18.21
CA GLU A 117 42.38 11.10 18.00
C GLU A 117 41.95 9.76 18.62
N ALA A 118 41.36 9.79 19.83
CA ALA A 118 40.88 8.58 20.50
C ALA A 118 39.76 7.87 19.72
N GLU A 119 38.82 8.65 19.16
CA GLU A 119 37.74 8.11 18.31
C GLU A 119 38.26 7.55 16.99
N GLN A 120 39.26 8.20 16.39
CA GLN A 120 39.92 7.71 15.17
C GLN A 120 40.60 6.37 15.40
N ASP A 121 41.30 6.19 16.52
CA ASP A 121 41.96 4.94 16.88
C ASP A 121 40.95 3.80 17.12
N ILE A 122 39.83 4.09 17.79
CA ILE A 122 38.73 3.13 17.95
C ILE A 122 38.18 2.69 16.59
N LEU A 123 37.89 3.63 15.69
CA LEU A 123 37.39 3.31 14.36
C LEU A 123 38.43 2.56 13.52
N ALA A 124 39.70 2.91 13.62
CA ALA A 124 40.79 2.22 12.92
C ALA A 124 40.93 0.78 13.40
N PHE A 125 40.78 0.54 14.71
CA PHE A 125 40.78 -0.81 15.29
C PHE A 125 39.62 -1.65 14.75
N VAL A 126 38.39 -1.13 14.82
CA VAL A 126 37.20 -1.84 14.31
C VAL A 126 37.33 -2.11 12.81
N ARG A 127 37.78 -1.12 12.02
CA ARG A 127 38.02 -1.25 10.58
C ARG A 127 39.03 -2.35 10.25
N THR A 128 40.15 -2.37 10.98
CA THR A 128 41.23 -3.35 10.75
C THR A 128 40.73 -4.75 11.04
N ASN A 129 39.93 -4.93 12.09
CA ASN A 129 39.33 -6.21 12.43
C ASN A 129 38.33 -6.66 11.36
N GLU A 130 37.45 -5.75 10.92
CA GLU A 130 36.46 -6.03 9.87
C GLU A 130 37.13 -6.47 8.55
N GLN A 131 38.19 -5.79 8.12
CA GLN A 131 38.99 -6.18 6.95
C GLN A 131 39.65 -7.55 7.08
N ARG A 132 39.89 -8.01 8.32
CA ARG A 132 40.46 -9.33 8.63
C ARG A 132 39.38 -10.39 8.92
N GLY A 133 38.10 -10.04 8.86
CA GLY A 133 37.00 -10.94 9.25
C GLY A 133 36.97 -11.26 10.75
N ILE A 134 37.58 -10.41 11.58
CA ILE A 134 37.62 -10.56 13.04
C ILE A 134 36.46 -9.76 13.65
N ARG A 135 35.69 -10.41 14.52
CA ARG A 135 34.60 -9.77 15.27
C ARG A 135 35.16 -8.81 16.31
N SER A 136 34.80 -7.53 16.22
CA SER A 136 35.12 -6.52 17.24
C SER A 136 34.02 -6.50 18.30
N THR A 137 34.33 -6.90 19.53
CA THR A 137 33.41 -6.82 20.67
C THR A 137 33.84 -5.72 21.63
N MET A 138 32.91 -5.22 22.45
CA MET A 138 33.25 -4.24 23.48
C MET A 138 34.36 -4.77 24.39
N LYS A 139 34.36 -6.07 24.73
CA LYS A 139 35.44 -6.71 25.49
C LYS A 139 36.80 -6.60 24.80
N THR A 140 36.89 -6.93 23.52
CA THR A 140 38.17 -6.84 22.78
C THR A 140 38.66 -5.39 22.66
N LEU A 141 37.73 -4.46 22.63
CA LEU A 141 38.01 -3.03 22.58
C LEU A 141 38.55 -2.54 23.93
N THR A 142 37.88 -2.89 25.03
CA THR A 142 38.34 -2.61 26.39
C THR A 142 39.73 -3.18 26.64
N GLU A 143 39.97 -4.47 26.34
CA GLU A 143 41.28 -5.11 26.51
C GLU A 143 42.39 -4.40 25.71
N ARG A 144 42.07 -3.87 24.53
CA ARG A 144 43.00 -3.12 23.68
C ARG A 144 43.35 -1.75 24.27
N PHE A 145 42.34 -0.99 24.71
CA PHE A 145 42.51 0.41 25.11
C PHE A 145 42.78 0.62 26.61
N GLU A 146 42.52 -0.37 27.47
CA GLU A 146 43.06 -0.41 28.84
C GLU A 146 44.55 -0.82 28.84
N GLY A 147 44.98 -1.53 27.80
CA GLY A 147 46.36 -1.98 27.63
C GLY A 147 47.34 -0.88 27.20
N LYS A 148 48.64 -1.22 27.16
CA LYS A 148 49.69 -0.36 26.61
C LYS A 148 49.50 -0.21 25.09
N PRO A 149 49.65 0.99 24.50
CA PRO A 149 50.14 2.25 25.10
C PRO A 149 49.03 3.20 25.59
N TYR A 150 47.79 2.75 25.73
CA TYR A 150 46.63 3.61 25.97
C TYR A 150 46.34 3.84 27.44
N GLY A 151 46.08 2.77 28.21
CA GLY A 151 45.77 2.88 29.64
C GLY A 151 44.46 3.62 29.94
N TRP A 152 43.51 3.64 29.02
CA TRP A 152 42.26 4.39 29.17
C TRP A 152 41.32 3.69 30.17
N PRO A 153 40.65 4.41 31.09
CA PRO A 153 39.69 3.80 32.00
C PRO A 153 38.42 3.38 31.24
N LEU A 154 37.79 2.29 31.68
CA LEU A 154 36.58 1.74 31.06
C LEU A 154 35.50 2.79 30.76
N GLY A 155 35.18 3.65 31.73
CA GLY A 155 34.15 4.69 31.56
C GLY A 155 34.45 5.67 30.42
N ALA A 156 35.73 5.96 30.14
CA ALA A 156 36.11 6.79 29.00
C ALA A 156 35.91 6.04 27.67
N ILE A 157 36.26 4.75 27.64
CA ILE A 157 36.05 3.88 26.47
C ILE A 157 34.54 3.78 26.16
N ASP A 158 33.70 3.49 27.15
CA ASP A 158 32.24 3.43 27.00
C ASP A 158 31.66 4.73 26.45
N CYS A 159 32.13 5.88 26.96
CA CYS A 159 31.67 7.19 26.51
C CYS A 159 32.10 7.50 25.07
N LEU A 160 33.32 7.12 24.68
CA LEU A 160 33.79 7.27 23.30
C LEU A 160 32.98 6.38 22.33
N VAL A 161 32.72 5.12 22.69
CA VAL A 161 31.86 4.22 21.90
C VAL A 161 30.45 4.77 21.79
N ALA A 162 29.87 5.24 22.89
CA ALA A 162 28.56 5.88 22.91
C ALA A 162 28.47 7.08 21.96
N ARG A 163 29.50 7.94 21.93
CA ARG A 163 29.54 9.10 21.04
C ARG A 163 29.75 8.72 19.58
N LEU A 164 30.62 7.77 19.29
CA LEU A 164 30.80 7.23 17.94
C LEU A 164 29.50 6.62 17.40
N TRP A 165 28.76 5.90 18.24
CA TRP A 165 27.45 5.38 17.89
C TRP A 165 26.43 6.50 17.68
N ALA A 166 26.35 7.47 18.60
CA ALA A 166 25.43 8.60 18.47
C ALA A 166 25.69 9.41 17.20
N ASN A 167 26.95 9.58 16.82
CA ASN A 167 27.37 10.27 15.60
C ASN A 167 27.23 9.43 14.32
N GLY A 168 26.75 8.18 14.42
CA GLY A 168 26.53 7.30 13.27
C GLY A 168 27.82 6.80 12.63
N HIS A 169 28.90 6.67 13.40
CA HIS A 169 30.16 6.06 12.94
C HIS A 169 30.27 4.58 13.30
N LEU A 170 29.58 4.14 14.37
CA LEU A 170 29.51 2.75 14.79
C LEU A 170 28.05 2.29 14.86
N GLU A 171 27.84 1.02 14.55
CA GLU A 171 26.64 0.27 14.90
C GLU A 171 26.98 -0.76 15.97
N ALA A 172 26.00 -1.05 16.83
CA ALA A 172 26.13 -2.01 17.91
C ALA A 172 25.07 -3.10 17.76
N SER A 173 25.48 -4.35 17.91
CA SER A 173 24.55 -5.49 17.94
C SER A 173 24.83 -6.41 19.11
N LEU A 174 23.77 -6.99 19.67
CA LEU A 174 23.85 -7.99 20.72
C LEU A 174 23.12 -9.24 20.23
N ASN A 175 23.79 -10.40 20.26
CA ASN A 175 23.22 -11.67 19.77
C ASN A 175 22.69 -11.62 18.33
N GLY A 176 23.23 -10.73 17.49
CA GLY A 176 22.82 -10.56 16.09
C GLY A 176 21.71 -9.52 15.86
N GLU A 177 21.16 -8.91 16.92
CA GLU A 177 20.17 -7.85 16.82
C GLU A 177 20.82 -6.47 17.00
N THR A 178 20.55 -5.54 16.08
CA THR A 178 21.04 -4.16 16.17
C THR A 178 20.34 -3.41 17.32
N LEU A 179 21.13 -2.75 18.17
CA LEU A 179 20.63 -2.06 19.35
C LEU A 179 20.15 -0.63 19.05
N GLN A 180 19.09 -0.23 19.74
CA GLN A 180 18.63 1.17 19.83
C GLN A 180 19.25 1.87 21.04
N GLU A 181 19.13 3.21 21.13
CA GLU A 181 19.81 4.04 22.14
C GLU A 181 19.64 3.52 23.58
N ALA A 182 18.41 3.21 23.99
CA ALA A 182 18.12 2.75 25.35
C ALA A 182 18.76 1.40 25.67
N SER A 183 18.70 0.46 24.71
CA SER A 183 19.29 -0.87 24.85
C SER A 183 20.82 -0.79 24.85
N LEU A 184 21.39 0.05 23.98
CA LEU A 184 22.83 0.27 23.91
C LEU A 184 23.38 0.81 25.23
N LYS A 185 22.71 1.80 25.83
CA LYS A 185 23.10 2.35 27.14
C LYS A 185 23.22 1.23 28.19
N ASN A 186 22.21 0.37 28.29
CA ASN A 186 22.20 -0.71 29.27
C ASN A 186 23.29 -1.75 28.99
N SER A 187 23.59 -2.02 27.71
CA SER A 187 24.64 -2.96 27.31
C SER A 187 26.05 -2.44 27.53
N LEU A 188 26.30 -1.14 27.31
CA LEU A 188 27.58 -0.52 27.66
C LEU A 188 27.82 -0.54 29.17
N LEU A 189 26.80 -0.26 29.99
CA LEU A 189 26.93 -0.27 31.45
C LEU A 189 26.96 -1.67 32.08
N ASN A 190 26.79 -2.74 31.29
CA ASN A 190 26.79 -4.11 31.79
C ASN A 190 27.98 -4.89 31.23
N THR A 191 29.06 -4.94 32.01
CA THR A 191 30.32 -5.61 31.62
C THR A 191 30.14 -7.09 31.27
N HIS A 192 29.11 -7.77 31.82
CA HIS A 192 28.81 -9.16 31.44
C HIS A 192 28.37 -9.31 29.98
N GLN A 193 27.81 -8.26 29.37
CA GLN A 193 27.39 -8.26 27.96
C GLN A 193 28.53 -7.87 27.01
N HIS A 194 29.67 -7.36 27.50
CA HIS A 194 30.73 -6.82 26.65
C HIS A 194 31.36 -7.85 25.70
N SER A 195 31.36 -9.14 26.07
CA SER A 195 31.83 -10.21 25.18
C SER A 195 30.91 -10.44 23.98
N ASP A 196 29.62 -10.17 24.14
CA ASP A 196 28.60 -10.44 23.11
C ASP A 196 28.19 -9.17 22.35
N LEU A 197 28.41 -7.99 22.94
CA LEU A 197 28.18 -6.69 22.33
C LEU A 197 29.20 -6.45 21.21
N VAL A 198 28.74 -6.53 19.97
CA VAL A 198 29.54 -6.37 18.74
C VAL A 198 29.47 -4.94 18.27
N LEU A 199 30.62 -4.40 17.86
CA LEU A 199 30.75 -3.09 17.27
C LEU A 199 31.19 -3.25 15.81
N SER A 200 30.43 -2.65 14.89
CA SER A 200 30.74 -2.62 13.45
C SER A 200 30.78 -1.18 12.97
N LEU A 201 31.50 -0.93 11.86
CA LEU A 201 31.45 0.39 11.23
C LEU A 201 30.04 0.63 10.69
N ALA A 202 29.48 1.80 10.99
CA ALA A 202 28.26 2.23 10.34
C ALA A 202 28.52 2.53 8.86
N GLN A 203 27.58 2.17 8.00
CA GLN A 203 27.69 2.47 6.57
C GLN A 203 27.59 3.98 6.36
N GLN A 204 28.68 4.60 5.91
CA GLN A 204 28.72 6.03 5.65
C GLN A 204 28.29 6.33 4.21
N PHE A 205 27.48 7.38 4.06
CA PHE A 205 27.02 7.86 2.76
C PHE A 205 27.50 9.28 2.52
N THR A 206 27.89 9.57 1.29
CA THR A 206 28.31 10.93 0.91
C THR A 206 27.11 11.88 0.91
N PRO A 207 27.31 13.19 1.16
CA PRO A 207 26.24 14.18 1.05
C PRO A 207 25.54 14.16 -0.32
N ALA A 208 26.26 13.83 -1.39
CA ALA A 208 25.71 13.68 -2.73
C ALA A 208 24.74 12.49 -2.84
N GLN A 209 25.06 11.34 -2.23
CA GLN A 209 24.13 10.20 -2.19
C GLN A 209 22.87 10.53 -1.40
N ILE A 210 23.01 11.18 -0.24
CA ILE A 210 21.85 11.58 0.58
C ILE A 210 20.96 12.54 -0.19
N ARG A 211 21.55 13.55 -0.82
CA ARG A 211 20.83 14.51 -1.65
C ARG A 211 20.06 13.84 -2.79
N ARG A 212 20.70 12.92 -3.52
CA ARG A 212 20.05 12.18 -4.61
C ARG A 212 18.80 11.42 -4.16
N VAL A 213 18.89 10.72 -3.03
CA VAL A 213 17.74 9.98 -2.46
C VAL A 213 16.62 10.93 -2.08
N LYS A 214 16.95 12.10 -1.50
CA LYS A 214 15.97 13.13 -1.14
C LYS A 214 15.30 13.77 -2.35
N GLU A 215 16.06 14.04 -3.41
CA GLU A 215 15.54 14.53 -4.69
C GLU A 215 14.56 13.51 -5.28
N PHE A 216 14.95 12.22 -5.34
CA PHE A 216 14.04 11.15 -5.77
C PHE A 216 12.77 11.07 -4.92
N MET A 217 12.86 11.18 -3.58
CA MET A 217 11.69 11.18 -2.71
C MET A 217 10.73 12.33 -3.00
N GLN A 218 11.27 13.52 -3.29
CA GLN A 218 10.49 14.68 -3.66
C GLN A 218 9.82 14.47 -5.03
N ASP A 219 10.53 13.92 -6.00
CA ASP A 219 10.02 13.75 -7.36
C ASP A 219 9.00 12.60 -7.45
N PHE A 220 9.28 11.49 -6.75
CA PHE A 220 8.47 10.28 -6.83
C PHE A 220 7.30 10.27 -5.82
N PHE A 221 7.50 10.73 -4.59
CA PHE A 221 6.47 10.69 -3.54
C PHE A 221 5.91 12.07 -3.17
N ALA A 222 6.48 13.17 -3.66
CA ALA A 222 6.16 14.53 -3.22
C ALA A 222 6.31 14.74 -1.70
N VAL A 223 7.23 13.99 -1.07
CA VAL A 223 7.50 14.07 0.38
C VAL A 223 8.76 14.88 0.64
N PRO A 224 8.67 16.03 1.35
CA PRO A 224 9.85 16.77 1.76
C PRO A 224 10.53 16.07 2.94
N VAL A 225 11.84 15.84 2.82
CA VAL A 225 12.63 15.22 3.89
C VAL A 225 13.56 16.25 4.54
N PRO A 226 13.24 16.78 5.73
CA PRO A 226 14.09 17.78 6.39
C PRO A 226 15.36 17.15 6.99
N SER A 227 15.33 15.85 7.30
CA SER A 227 16.47 15.14 7.91
C SER A 227 17.70 15.13 7.00
N GLN A 228 18.87 15.26 7.61
CA GLN A 228 20.18 15.06 6.97
C GLN A 228 20.80 13.71 7.37
N ASP A 229 20.16 12.99 8.29
CA ASP A 229 20.60 11.67 8.71
C ASP A 229 20.22 10.62 7.64
N ALA A 230 21.23 9.92 7.11
CA ALA A 230 21.05 8.95 6.03
C ALA A 230 20.13 7.80 6.46
N LYS A 231 20.20 7.36 7.72
CA LYS A 231 19.34 6.31 8.24
C LYS A 231 17.88 6.74 8.21
N ALA A 232 17.57 7.89 8.82
CA ALA A 232 16.22 8.45 8.78
C ALA A 232 15.69 8.64 7.34
N VAL A 233 16.52 9.13 6.41
CA VAL A 233 16.14 9.30 5.00
C VAL A 233 15.83 7.95 4.33
N GLY A 234 16.69 6.95 4.50
CA GLY A 234 16.50 5.63 3.89
C GLY A 234 15.32 4.85 4.48
N GLU A 235 15.11 4.94 5.79
CA GLU A 235 13.97 4.31 6.46
C GLU A 235 12.63 4.92 6.03
N GLU A 236 12.58 6.25 5.85
CA GLU A 236 11.40 6.93 5.32
C GLU A 236 11.12 6.50 3.87
N LEU A 237 12.15 6.45 3.01
CA LEU A 237 11.96 5.95 1.64
C LEU A 237 11.44 4.50 1.61
N LEU A 238 11.99 3.64 2.46
CA LEU A 238 11.51 2.26 2.59
C LEU A 238 10.04 2.20 3.02
N PHE A 239 9.65 3.06 3.95
CA PHE A 239 8.28 3.18 4.43
C PHE A 239 7.33 3.60 3.28
N GLN A 240 7.71 4.61 2.50
CA GLN A 240 6.91 5.07 1.36
C GLN A 240 6.75 3.98 0.29
N PHE A 241 7.81 3.24 -0.05
CA PHE A 241 7.72 2.10 -0.97
C PHE A 241 6.84 0.97 -0.43
N LYS A 242 6.87 0.68 0.88
CA LYS A 242 5.98 -0.32 1.51
C LYS A 242 4.51 0.10 1.40
N ALA A 243 4.21 1.37 1.66
CA ALA A 243 2.86 1.92 1.54
C ALA A 243 2.38 1.83 0.08
N LEU A 244 3.21 2.25 -0.88
CA LEU A 244 2.90 2.14 -2.31
C LEU A 244 2.69 0.69 -2.74
N SER A 245 3.59 -0.22 -2.37
CA SER A 245 3.48 -1.65 -2.66
C SER A 245 2.13 -2.20 -2.19
N SER A 246 1.74 -1.88 -0.95
CA SER A 246 0.47 -2.32 -0.38
C SER A 246 -0.73 -1.73 -1.15
N SER A 247 -0.66 -0.45 -1.52
CA SER A 247 -1.69 0.22 -2.32
C SER A 247 -1.85 -0.42 -3.70
N LEU A 248 -0.75 -0.71 -4.40
CA LEU A 248 -0.78 -1.36 -5.72
C LEU A 248 -1.35 -2.77 -5.65
N GLN A 249 -0.97 -3.56 -4.64
CA GLN A 249 -1.53 -4.90 -4.44
C GLN A 249 -3.04 -4.86 -4.18
N ASN A 250 -3.51 -3.91 -3.37
CA ASN A 250 -4.95 -3.72 -3.12
C ASN A 250 -5.72 -3.36 -4.40
N LEU A 251 -5.13 -2.56 -5.30
CA LEU A 251 -5.73 -2.25 -6.58
C LEU A 251 -5.78 -3.48 -7.49
N LEU A 252 -4.68 -4.25 -7.59
CA LEU A 252 -4.58 -5.44 -8.43
C LEU A 252 -5.62 -6.52 -8.12
N VAL A 253 -6.09 -6.60 -6.87
CA VAL A 253 -7.22 -7.48 -6.48
C VAL A 253 -8.50 -7.11 -7.22
N GLN A 254 -8.69 -5.85 -7.61
CA GLN A 254 -9.90 -5.37 -8.27
C GLN A 254 -9.87 -5.51 -9.80
N HIS A 255 -8.94 -6.26 -10.38
CA HIS A 255 -8.73 -6.34 -11.82
C HIS A 255 -9.95 -6.88 -12.61
N ASP A 256 -10.82 -7.68 -12.00
CA ASP A 256 -12.06 -8.17 -12.62
C ASP A 256 -13.06 -7.02 -12.84
N SER A 257 -13.11 -6.10 -11.88
CA SER A 257 -13.94 -4.89 -11.90
C SER A 257 -13.32 -3.78 -12.75
N TYR A 258 -12.00 -3.64 -12.71
CA TYR A 258 -11.22 -2.61 -13.39
C TYR A 258 -10.07 -3.23 -14.20
N PRO A 259 -10.32 -3.72 -15.42
CA PRO A 259 -9.32 -4.41 -16.24
C PRO A 259 -8.04 -3.60 -16.51
N PHE A 260 -8.14 -2.27 -16.62
CA PHE A 260 -7.00 -1.37 -16.83
C PHE A 260 -5.97 -1.40 -15.69
N VAL A 261 -6.36 -1.88 -14.49
CA VAL A 261 -5.46 -2.05 -13.35
C VAL A 261 -4.43 -3.16 -13.59
N LYS A 262 -4.68 -4.11 -14.51
CA LYS A 262 -3.70 -5.14 -14.89
C LYS A 262 -2.40 -4.56 -15.43
N GLY A 263 -2.41 -3.34 -15.96
CA GLY A 263 -1.19 -2.63 -16.37
C GLY A 263 -0.19 -2.45 -15.23
N LEU A 264 -0.63 -2.44 -13.96
CA LEU A 264 0.23 -2.27 -12.79
C LEU A 264 1.02 -3.52 -12.39
N VAL A 265 0.76 -4.70 -12.96
CA VAL A 265 1.36 -5.97 -12.50
C VAL A 265 2.89 -5.92 -12.51
N GLU A 266 3.51 -5.50 -13.61
CA GLU A 266 4.97 -5.48 -13.75
C GLU A 266 5.60 -4.46 -12.78
N CYS A 267 5.05 -3.24 -12.73
CA CYS A 267 5.53 -2.18 -11.86
C CYS A 267 5.35 -2.52 -10.36
N ALA A 268 4.22 -3.12 -9.97
CA ALA A 268 4.01 -3.61 -8.62
C ALA A 268 5.02 -4.71 -8.24
N GLY A 269 5.39 -5.57 -9.20
CA GLY A 269 6.46 -6.54 -9.03
C GLY A 269 7.83 -5.89 -8.80
N ALA A 270 8.16 -4.86 -9.57
CA ALA A 270 9.39 -4.09 -9.40
C ALA A 270 9.45 -3.39 -8.02
N ILE A 271 8.37 -2.73 -7.63
CA ILE A 271 8.25 -2.07 -6.31
C ILE A 271 8.35 -3.09 -5.17
N SER A 272 7.74 -4.27 -5.31
CA SER A 272 7.86 -5.34 -4.31
C SER A 272 9.31 -5.85 -4.15
N LYS A 273 10.11 -5.86 -5.23
CA LYS A 273 11.53 -6.21 -5.14
C LYS A 273 12.31 -5.14 -4.37
N ILE A 274 12.04 -3.85 -4.66
CA ILE A 274 12.65 -2.71 -3.97
C ILE A 274 12.38 -2.78 -2.45
N VAL A 275 11.15 -3.11 -2.05
CA VAL A 275 10.77 -3.28 -0.63
C VAL A 275 11.57 -4.38 0.09
N GLY A 276 12.08 -5.37 -0.64
CA GLY A 276 12.90 -6.46 -0.10
C GLY A 276 14.34 -6.07 0.27
N HIS A 277 14.81 -4.90 -0.18
CA HIS A 277 16.17 -4.42 0.13
C HIS A 277 16.23 -3.68 1.48
N PRO A 278 17.40 -3.69 2.16
CA PRO A 278 17.61 -2.86 3.35
C PRO A 278 17.66 -1.37 2.98
N TRP A 279 17.36 -0.48 3.94
CA TRP A 279 17.35 0.97 3.72
C TRP A 279 18.68 1.53 3.18
N THR A 280 19.79 0.87 3.51
CA THR A 280 21.13 1.26 3.04
C THR A 280 21.31 1.09 1.53
N TRP A 281 20.54 0.21 0.90
CA TRP A 281 20.62 -0.08 -0.53
C TRP A 281 20.23 1.12 -1.41
N PHE A 282 19.32 1.98 -0.93
CA PHE A 282 18.86 3.17 -1.66
C PHE A 282 19.97 4.17 -1.99
N PHE A 283 21.09 4.14 -1.26
CA PHE A 283 22.21 5.04 -1.51
C PHE A 283 23.23 4.47 -2.52
N GLY A 284 23.03 3.22 -2.97
CA GLY A 284 23.89 2.52 -3.91
C GLY A 284 23.61 2.84 -5.39
N GLU A 285 24.55 2.48 -6.25
CA GLU A 285 24.46 2.66 -7.70
C GLU A 285 23.36 1.84 -8.36
N GLU A 286 22.98 0.70 -7.76
CA GLU A 286 21.94 -0.17 -8.30
C GLU A 286 20.56 0.51 -8.28
N PHE A 287 20.20 1.15 -7.15
CA PHE A 287 18.99 1.96 -7.07
C PHE A 287 19.06 3.18 -7.98
N ALA A 288 20.21 3.87 -8.01
CA ALA A 288 20.40 5.07 -8.83
C ALA A 288 20.16 4.82 -10.33
N LYS A 289 20.44 3.61 -10.84
CA LYS A 289 20.17 3.25 -12.24
C LYS A 289 18.70 3.02 -12.55
N GLN A 290 17.89 2.71 -11.54
CA GLN A 290 16.46 2.40 -11.68
C GLN A 290 15.57 3.63 -11.46
N THR A 291 16.10 4.75 -10.96
CA THR A 291 15.29 5.92 -10.59
C THR A 291 14.53 6.52 -11.77
N GLU A 292 15.16 6.60 -12.95
CA GLU A 292 14.53 7.18 -14.14
C GLU A 292 13.34 6.32 -14.61
N GLU A 293 13.55 5.01 -14.71
CA GLU A 293 12.50 4.05 -15.08
C GLU A 293 11.34 4.07 -14.08
N LEU A 294 11.64 4.23 -12.78
CA LEU A 294 10.62 4.38 -11.75
C LEU A 294 9.83 5.67 -11.94
N LEU A 295 10.48 6.81 -12.19
CA LEU A 295 9.80 8.08 -12.44
C LEU A 295 8.93 8.02 -13.70
N ASP A 296 9.42 7.42 -14.78
CA ASP A 296 8.64 7.18 -16.00
C ASP A 296 7.41 6.30 -15.73
N ALA A 297 7.59 5.20 -14.98
CA ALA A 297 6.49 4.32 -14.57
C ALA A 297 5.49 5.06 -13.67
N LYS A 298 5.97 5.95 -12.80
CA LYS A 298 5.11 6.77 -11.96
C LYS A 298 4.18 7.63 -12.81
N ASP A 299 4.73 8.41 -13.73
CA ASP A 299 3.95 9.39 -14.49
C ASP A 299 3.09 8.75 -15.58
N SER A 300 3.57 7.66 -16.20
CA SER A 300 2.87 7.00 -17.30
C SER A 300 1.81 5.97 -16.85
N LEU A 301 1.93 5.44 -15.63
CA LEU A 301 1.16 4.27 -15.17
C LEU A 301 0.61 4.44 -13.76
N ILE A 302 1.47 4.61 -12.75
CA ILE A 302 1.07 4.60 -11.33
C ILE A 302 0.12 5.75 -11.03
N ASP A 303 0.51 6.98 -11.35
CA ASP A 303 -0.26 8.18 -11.02
C ASP A 303 -1.57 8.27 -11.80
N PRO A 304 -1.62 8.01 -13.12
CA PRO A 304 -2.88 7.97 -13.84
C PRO A 304 -3.87 6.93 -13.30
N ILE A 305 -3.41 5.71 -13.02
CA ILE A 305 -4.29 4.64 -12.54
C ILE A 305 -4.71 4.89 -11.09
N CYS A 306 -3.77 5.14 -10.17
CA CYS A 306 -4.09 5.44 -8.77
C CYS A 306 -4.91 6.74 -8.64
N GLY A 307 -4.61 7.73 -9.48
CA GLY A 307 -5.35 8.99 -9.57
C GLY A 307 -6.80 8.79 -10.01
N ALA A 308 -7.07 7.80 -10.87
CA ALA A 308 -8.44 7.49 -11.29
C ALA A 308 -9.32 7.06 -10.10
N PHE A 309 -8.77 6.30 -9.15
CA PHE A 309 -9.49 5.93 -7.91
C PHE A 309 -9.64 7.12 -6.97
N ARG A 310 -8.59 7.93 -6.78
CA ARG A 310 -8.64 9.11 -5.89
C ARG A 310 -9.61 10.19 -6.39
N SER A 311 -9.77 10.34 -7.70
CA SER A 311 -10.59 11.38 -8.32
C SER A 311 -12.03 10.96 -8.64
N GLY A 312 -12.41 9.70 -8.36
CA GLY A 312 -13.73 9.14 -8.68
C GLY A 312 -13.92 8.78 -10.16
N GLN A 313 -12.87 8.83 -10.99
CA GLN A 313 -12.94 8.38 -12.38
C GLN A 313 -13.17 6.86 -12.51
N ALA A 314 -12.68 6.07 -11.55
CA ALA A 314 -12.99 4.65 -11.47
C ALA A 314 -14.51 4.41 -11.33
N ASP A 315 -15.21 5.24 -10.56
CA ASP A 315 -16.67 5.13 -10.40
C ASP A 315 -17.41 5.49 -11.70
N ILE A 316 -16.90 6.47 -12.45
CA ILE A 316 -17.43 6.82 -13.79
C ILE A 316 -17.32 5.62 -14.73
N TYR A 317 -16.17 4.95 -14.74
CA TYR A 317 -15.95 3.74 -15.53
C TYR A 317 -16.93 2.63 -15.13
N MET A 318 -17.09 2.38 -13.83
CA MET A 318 -18.00 1.36 -13.32
C MET A 318 -19.45 1.65 -13.70
N ALA A 319 -19.91 2.90 -13.53
CA ALA A 319 -21.26 3.32 -13.89
C ALA A 319 -21.53 3.13 -15.39
N ALA A 320 -20.55 3.39 -16.25
CA ALA A 320 -20.68 3.16 -17.69
C ALA A 320 -20.69 1.67 -18.05
N ARG A 321 -19.87 0.85 -17.38
CA ARG A 321 -19.87 -0.61 -17.56
C ARG A 321 -21.23 -1.21 -17.16
N GLN A 322 -21.79 -0.78 -16.04
CA GLN A 322 -23.11 -1.19 -15.59
C GLN A 322 -24.21 -0.75 -16.58
N PHE A 323 -24.20 0.53 -16.99
CA PHE A 323 -25.14 1.04 -17.98
C PHE A 323 -25.08 0.24 -19.29
N TYR A 324 -23.88 -0.04 -19.80
CA TYR A 324 -23.71 -0.83 -21.01
C TYR A 324 -24.29 -2.25 -20.84
N ALA A 325 -23.99 -2.92 -19.72
CA ALA A 325 -24.51 -4.26 -19.44
C ALA A 325 -26.05 -4.30 -19.35
N GLU A 326 -26.67 -3.30 -18.73
CA GLU A 326 -28.12 -3.20 -18.57
C GLU A 326 -28.84 -2.84 -19.87
N GLN A 327 -28.25 -1.96 -20.68
CA GLN A 327 -28.91 -1.38 -21.86
C GLN A 327 -28.49 -2.01 -23.19
N LYS A 328 -27.53 -2.95 -23.20
CA LYS A 328 -27.02 -3.60 -24.42
C LYS A 328 -28.13 -4.10 -25.35
N VAL A 329 -29.15 -4.73 -24.78
CA VAL A 329 -30.28 -5.30 -25.54
C VAL A 329 -31.21 -4.23 -26.15
N ASN A 330 -31.16 -3.00 -25.66
CA ASN A 330 -32.00 -1.90 -26.11
C ASN A 330 -31.33 -1.05 -27.20
N PHE A 331 -30.00 -1.07 -27.33
CA PHE A 331 -29.29 -0.25 -28.32
C PHE A 331 -29.77 -0.42 -29.78
N PRO A 332 -30.16 -1.63 -30.25
CA PRO A 332 -30.70 -1.79 -31.60
C PRO A 332 -31.94 -0.94 -31.93
N PHE A 333 -32.65 -0.47 -30.91
CA PHE A 333 -33.85 0.35 -31.07
C PHE A 333 -33.55 1.84 -31.22
N ILE A 334 -32.31 2.30 -30.99
CA ILE A 334 -31.93 3.72 -31.12
C ILE A 334 -32.17 4.25 -32.53
N LYS A 335 -31.90 3.44 -33.57
CA LYS A 335 -32.16 3.80 -34.98
C LYS A 335 -33.56 3.42 -35.48
N GLY A 336 -34.45 2.97 -34.59
CA GLY A 336 -35.86 2.72 -34.87
C GLY A 336 -36.18 1.35 -35.47
N ASN A 337 -35.37 0.83 -36.41
CA ASN A 337 -35.52 -0.55 -36.92
C ASN A 337 -34.36 -1.44 -36.44
N PRO A 338 -34.62 -2.36 -35.47
CA PRO A 338 -33.60 -3.30 -35.00
C PRO A 338 -33.02 -4.19 -36.11
N ALA A 339 -33.77 -4.46 -37.18
CA ALA A 339 -33.31 -5.30 -38.29
C ALA A 339 -32.25 -4.62 -39.17
N GLU A 340 -32.13 -3.30 -39.10
CA GLU A 340 -31.15 -2.49 -39.85
C GLU A 340 -30.06 -1.93 -38.92
N TYR A 341 -29.99 -2.45 -37.69
CA TYR A 341 -29.03 -1.97 -36.72
C TYR A 341 -27.61 -2.43 -37.04
N ASP A 342 -26.73 -1.47 -37.28
CA ASP A 342 -25.29 -1.67 -37.35
C ASP A 342 -24.60 -0.85 -36.23
N PRO A 343 -23.92 -1.52 -35.28
CA PRO A 343 -23.17 -0.84 -34.23
C PRO A 343 -21.92 -0.14 -34.78
N ALA A 344 -21.46 -0.43 -36.00
CA ALA A 344 -20.25 0.18 -36.56
C ALA A 344 -20.34 1.71 -36.58
N GLY A 345 -19.34 2.37 -35.97
CA GLY A 345 -19.24 3.82 -35.85
C GLY A 345 -20.22 4.45 -34.86
N SER A 346 -21.08 3.66 -34.22
CA SER A 346 -22.04 4.13 -33.21
C SER A 346 -21.34 4.54 -31.91
N ASP A 347 -22.07 5.25 -31.06
CA ASP A 347 -21.62 5.55 -29.70
C ASP A 347 -21.55 4.28 -28.84
N GLU A 348 -22.36 3.25 -29.13
CA GLU A 348 -22.29 1.93 -28.46
C GLU A 348 -20.91 1.29 -28.69
N GLU A 349 -20.49 1.18 -29.95
CA GLU A 349 -19.22 0.53 -30.29
C GLU A 349 -18.04 1.30 -29.69
N LYS A 350 -18.06 2.63 -29.73
CA LYS A 350 -17.02 3.46 -29.11
C LYS A 350 -16.97 3.25 -27.59
N LEU A 351 -18.14 3.19 -26.93
CA LEU A 351 -18.22 2.93 -25.50
C LEU A 351 -17.67 1.54 -25.16
N GLN A 352 -18.06 0.52 -25.91
CA GLN A 352 -17.57 -0.85 -25.72
C GLN A 352 -16.05 -0.93 -25.86
N ARG A 353 -15.48 -0.35 -26.93
CA ARG A 353 -14.03 -0.32 -27.14
C ARG A 353 -13.27 0.35 -26.00
N LEU A 354 -13.82 1.43 -25.44
CA LEU A 354 -13.22 2.11 -24.30
C LEU A 354 -13.34 1.28 -23.00
N LEU A 355 -14.47 0.60 -22.78
CA LEU A 355 -14.64 -0.31 -21.64
C LEU A 355 -13.69 -1.52 -21.71
N GLU A 356 -13.28 -1.93 -22.90
CA GLU A 356 -12.33 -3.02 -23.11
C GLU A 356 -10.86 -2.55 -23.17
N SER A 357 -10.62 -1.23 -23.16
CA SER A 357 -9.28 -0.67 -23.31
C SER A 357 -8.45 -0.83 -22.02
N PRO A 358 -7.25 -1.45 -22.09
CA PRO A 358 -6.34 -1.50 -20.95
C PRO A 358 -5.76 -0.10 -20.62
N ASP A 359 -5.77 0.82 -21.59
CA ASP A 359 -5.17 2.16 -21.50
C ASP A 359 -6.22 3.27 -21.29
N ILE A 360 -7.36 2.95 -20.68
CA ILE A 360 -8.48 3.91 -20.54
C ILE A 360 -8.13 5.19 -19.74
N TYR A 361 -7.10 5.11 -18.90
CA TYR A 361 -6.57 6.24 -18.13
C TYR A 361 -5.77 7.23 -19.00
N LYS A 362 -5.43 6.88 -20.25
CA LYS A 362 -4.78 7.76 -21.22
C LYS A 362 -5.81 8.51 -22.06
N ASN A 363 -5.37 9.56 -22.76
CA ASN A 363 -6.14 10.30 -23.78
C ASN A 363 -7.55 10.76 -23.33
N ALA A 364 -7.70 11.07 -22.04
CA ALA A 364 -8.96 11.43 -21.42
C ALA A 364 -10.07 10.37 -21.56
N GLY A 365 -9.73 9.08 -21.60
CA GLY A 365 -10.67 7.98 -21.82
C GLY A 365 -11.83 7.94 -20.83
N PHE A 366 -11.61 8.19 -19.54
CA PHE A 366 -12.69 8.32 -18.54
C PHE A 366 -13.70 9.43 -18.87
N LYS A 367 -13.22 10.56 -19.40
CA LYS A 367 -14.09 11.65 -19.85
C LYS A 367 -14.89 11.24 -21.09
N GLN A 368 -14.26 10.55 -22.02
CA GLN A 368 -14.92 10.04 -23.23
C GLN A 368 -16.03 9.03 -22.88
N ILE A 369 -15.75 8.08 -21.98
CA ILE A 369 -16.75 7.12 -21.47
C ILE A 369 -17.95 7.86 -20.87
N LYS A 370 -17.71 8.87 -20.02
CA LYS A 370 -18.79 9.68 -19.44
C LYS A 370 -19.67 10.31 -20.51
N THR A 371 -19.06 10.98 -21.48
CA THR A 371 -19.78 11.64 -22.58
C THR A 371 -20.56 10.67 -23.46
N LEU A 372 -19.97 9.51 -23.80
CA LEU A 372 -20.63 8.48 -24.60
C LEU A 372 -21.81 7.86 -23.84
N ARG A 373 -21.65 7.60 -22.54
CA ARG A 373 -22.74 7.11 -21.68
C ARG A 373 -23.92 8.09 -21.65
N GLU A 374 -23.65 9.37 -21.41
CA GLU A 374 -24.68 10.43 -21.38
C GLU A 374 -25.37 10.59 -22.75
N SER A 375 -24.60 10.49 -23.84
CA SER A 375 -25.13 10.49 -25.22
C SER A 375 -26.08 9.32 -25.46
N LEU A 376 -25.66 8.10 -25.10
CA LEU A 376 -26.46 6.89 -25.28
C LEU A 376 -27.70 6.88 -24.38
N GLU A 377 -27.60 7.37 -23.15
CA GLU A 377 -28.74 7.50 -22.23
C GLU A 377 -29.82 8.42 -22.83
N LYS A 378 -29.41 9.55 -23.42
CA LYS A 378 -30.32 10.45 -24.13
C LYS A 378 -30.94 9.79 -25.36
N GLN A 379 -30.12 9.19 -26.23
CA GLN A 379 -30.59 8.51 -27.45
C GLN A 379 -31.58 7.39 -27.13
N LEU A 380 -31.31 6.63 -26.06
CA LEU A 380 -32.18 5.56 -25.62
C LEU A 380 -33.48 6.09 -25.01
N GLY A 381 -33.44 7.19 -24.26
CA GLY A 381 -34.64 7.88 -23.77
C GLY A 381 -35.56 8.34 -24.91
N GLU A 382 -34.98 8.94 -25.95
CA GLU A 382 -35.70 9.35 -27.16
C GLU A 382 -36.31 8.15 -27.91
N ALA A 383 -35.54 7.08 -28.11
CA ALA A 383 -36.00 5.87 -28.76
C ALA A 383 -37.13 5.17 -27.97
N SER A 384 -36.99 5.12 -26.64
CA SER A 384 -38.00 4.59 -25.74
C SER A 384 -39.30 5.39 -25.83
N ALA A 385 -39.23 6.72 -25.71
CA ALA A 385 -40.41 7.58 -25.82
C ALA A 385 -41.10 7.45 -27.18
N LYS A 386 -40.32 7.35 -28.26
CA LYS A 386 -40.83 7.14 -29.62
C LYS A 386 -41.54 5.80 -29.79
N LEU A 387 -40.97 4.71 -29.24
CA LEU A 387 -41.60 3.39 -29.30
C LEU A 387 -42.90 3.37 -28.47
N HIS A 388 -42.87 3.84 -27.22
CA HIS A 388 -44.04 3.90 -26.34
C HIS A 388 -45.18 4.72 -26.95
N SER A 389 -44.90 5.91 -27.48
CA SER A 389 -45.90 6.73 -28.16
C SER A 389 -46.45 6.09 -29.43
N SER A 390 -45.61 5.37 -30.20
CA SER A 390 -46.07 4.61 -31.37
C SER A 390 -47.01 3.47 -30.97
N VAL A 391 -46.67 2.72 -29.91
CA VAL A 391 -47.52 1.66 -29.36
C VAL A 391 -48.86 2.23 -28.89
N GLU A 392 -48.83 3.28 -28.08
CA GLU A 392 -50.04 3.93 -27.56
C GLU A 392 -50.93 4.46 -28.69
N SER A 393 -50.36 5.19 -29.65
CA SER A 393 -51.10 5.73 -30.78
C SER A 393 -51.74 4.64 -31.63
N LYS A 394 -50.99 3.59 -32.00
CA LYS A 394 -51.51 2.53 -32.87
C LYS A 394 -52.53 1.64 -32.16
N VAL A 395 -52.34 1.35 -30.87
CA VAL A 395 -53.32 0.56 -30.10
C VAL A 395 -54.61 1.35 -29.86
N THR A 396 -54.51 2.64 -29.55
CA THR A 396 -55.70 3.50 -29.41
C THR A 396 -56.43 3.69 -30.74
N GLU A 397 -55.72 3.74 -31.86
CA GLU A 397 -56.31 3.73 -33.20
C GLU A 397 -57.06 2.43 -33.49
N GLN A 398 -56.49 1.27 -33.15
CA GLN A 398 -57.17 -0.02 -33.25
C GLN A 398 -58.44 -0.07 -32.39
N LEU A 399 -58.40 0.43 -31.15
CA LEU A 399 -59.59 0.53 -30.29
C LEU A 399 -60.66 1.44 -30.90
N LYS A 400 -60.28 2.59 -31.46
CA LYS A 400 -61.23 3.47 -32.18
C LYS A 400 -61.87 2.74 -33.37
N SER A 401 -61.07 2.01 -34.16
CA SER A 401 -61.58 1.21 -35.27
C SER A 401 -62.58 0.15 -34.79
N LEU A 402 -62.25 -0.60 -33.72
CA LEU A 402 -63.15 -1.56 -33.10
C LEU A 402 -64.46 -0.90 -32.67
N ARG A 403 -64.41 0.24 -31.96
CA ARG A 403 -65.62 0.99 -31.51
C ARG A 403 -66.54 1.41 -32.65
N THR A 404 -65.99 1.70 -33.84
CA THR A 404 -66.78 2.07 -35.03
C THR A 404 -67.36 0.87 -35.78
N SER A 405 -66.91 -0.34 -35.49
CA SER A 405 -67.36 -1.55 -36.17
C SER A 405 -68.79 -1.95 -35.78
N ASP A 406 -69.51 -2.57 -36.71
CA ASP A 406 -70.84 -3.13 -36.44
C ASP A 406 -70.80 -4.23 -35.37
N ALA A 407 -69.69 -4.99 -35.29
CA ALA A 407 -69.46 -5.98 -34.24
C ALA A 407 -69.54 -5.33 -32.85
N TYR A 408 -68.87 -4.19 -32.66
CA TYR A 408 -68.93 -3.47 -31.39
C TYR A 408 -70.31 -2.88 -31.11
N ARG A 409 -70.97 -2.29 -32.12
CA ARG A 409 -72.32 -1.69 -31.99
C ARG A 409 -73.41 -2.71 -31.67
N ASN A 410 -73.22 -3.98 -32.02
CA ASN A 410 -74.18 -5.05 -31.79
C ASN A 410 -73.80 -5.97 -30.60
N ALA A 411 -72.59 -5.83 -30.03
CA ALA A 411 -72.14 -6.56 -28.84
C ALA A 411 -72.88 -6.15 -27.55
N THR A 412 -72.85 -7.01 -26.53
CA THR A 412 -73.39 -6.71 -25.18
C THR A 412 -72.50 -5.71 -24.41
N SER A 413 -73.05 -5.11 -23.35
CA SER A 413 -72.30 -4.22 -22.45
C SER A 413 -71.06 -4.88 -21.87
N GLU A 414 -71.16 -6.16 -21.49
CA GLU A 414 -70.08 -6.92 -20.86
C GLU A 414 -68.95 -7.19 -21.86
N ALA A 415 -69.29 -7.58 -23.08
CA ALA A 415 -68.32 -7.82 -24.15
C ALA A 415 -67.57 -6.54 -24.53
N ARG A 416 -68.28 -5.40 -24.61
CA ARG A 416 -67.66 -4.08 -24.85
C ARG A 416 -66.70 -3.70 -23.72
N GLN A 417 -67.14 -3.82 -22.47
CA GLN A 417 -66.32 -3.51 -21.31
C GLN A 417 -65.06 -4.38 -21.27
N SER A 418 -65.19 -5.68 -21.57
CA SER A 418 -64.04 -6.59 -21.58
C SER A 418 -62.99 -6.22 -22.65
N VAL A 419 -63.42 -5.71 -23.81
CA VAL A 419 -62.48 -5.18 -24.82
C VAL A 419 -61.77 -3.92 -24.31
N GLU A 420 -62.51 -2.97 -23.73
CA GLU A 420 -61.94 -1.75 -23.16
C GLU A 420 -60.91 -2.08 -22.06
N ASP A 421 -61.25 -2.98 -21.14
CA ASP A 421 -60.39 -3.40 -20.05
C ASP A 421 -59.13 -4.10 -20.57
N ALA A 422 -59.26 -4.96 -21.59
CA ALA A 422 -58.12 -5.65 -22.18
C ALA A 422 -57.14 -4.68 -22.88
N VAL A 423 -57.66 -3.69 -23.61
CA VAL A 423 -56.82 -2.66 -24.23
C VAL A 423 -56.18 -1.76 -23.18
N ALA A 424 -56.95 -1.34 -22.16
CA ALA A 424 -56.43 -0.53 -21.07
C ALA A 424 -55.32 -1.26 -20.29
N ALA A 425 -55.51 -2.54 -20.00
CA ALA A 425 -54.50 -3.38 -19.35
C ALA A 425 -53.23 -3.52 -20.21
N PHE A 426 -53.37 -3.71 -21.53
CA PHE A 426 -52.22 -3.75 -22.43
C PHE A 426 -51.45 -2.42 -22.41
N LEU A 427 -52.14 -1.28 -22.52
CA LEU A 427 -51.51 0.04 -22.50
C LEU A 427 -50.83 0.34 -21.15
N ALA A 428 -51.45 -0.07 -20.03
CA ALA A 428 -50.86 0.07 -18.71
C ALA A 428 -49.55 -0.72 -18.58
N ASN A 429 -49.53 -1.97 -19.06
CA ASN A 429 -48.33 -2.81 -19.07
C ASN A 429 -47.26 -2.25 -20.02
N ALA A 430 -47.65 -1.86 -21.24
CA ALA A 430 -46.76 -1.27 -22.22
C ALA A 430 -46.07 0.00 -21.69
N LYS A 431 -46.76 0.81 -20.88
CA LYS A 431 -46.20 2.02 -20.26
C LYS A 431 -45.11 1.75 -19.22
N GLN A 432 -45.11 0.57 -18.60
CA GLN A 432 -44.13 0.21 -17.56
C GLN A 432 -42.93 -0.58 -18.12
N GLU A 433 -43.04 -1.10 -19.33
CA GLU A 433 -42.02 -1.96 -19.94
C GLU A 433 -40.75 -1.16 -20.29
N ARG A 434 -39.61 -1.61 -19.77
CA ARG A 434 -38.31 -0.94 -19.99
C ARG A 434 -37.46 -1.62 -21.06
N LEU A 435 -37.73 -2.89 -21.34
CA LEU A 435 -37.06 -3.63 -22.39
C LEU A 435 -37.76 -3.36 -23.73
N LEU A 436 -37.10 -2.56 -24.58
CA LEU A 436 -37.62 -2.22 -25.90
C LEU A 436 -37.87 -3.45 -26.80
N PRO A 437 -37.03 -4.50 -26.77
CA PRO A 437 -37.35 -5.76 -27.46
C PRO A 437 -38.66 -6.38 -27.01
N THR A 438 -38.89 -6.45 -25.70
CA THR A 438 -40.11 -7.03 -25.10
C THR A 438 -41.34 -6.21 -25.47
N LEU A 439 -41.26 -4.88 -25.37
CA LEU A 439 -42.33 -3.98 -25.77
C LEU A 439 -42.68 -4.14 -27.25
N SER A 440 -41.67 -4.19 -28.12
CA SER A 440 -41.85 -4.35 -29.55
C SER A 440 -42.53 -5.68 -29.90
N TRP A 441 -42.06 -6.78 -29.29
CA TRP A 441 -42.66 -8.11 -29.48
C TRP A 441 -44.10 -8.19 -28.96
N ASN A 442 -44.35 -7.69 -27.75
CA ASN A 442 -45.69 -7.62 -27.16
C ASN A 442 -46.65 -6.81 -28.04
N PHE A 443 -46.16 -5.69 -28.58
CA PHE A 443 -46.95 -4.86 -29.49
C PHE A 443 -47.29 -5.59 -30.80
N GLN A 444 -46.34 -6.26 -31.44
CA GLN A 444 -46.62 -7.05 -32.65
C GLN A 444 -47.59 -8.21 -32.39
N ASN A 445 -47.46 -8.89 -31.25
CA ASN A 445 -48.40 -9.94 -30.84
C ASN A 445 -49.78 -9.40 -30.53
N PHE A 446 -49.86 -8.21 -29.93
CA PHE A 446 -51.13 -7.56 -29.67
C PHE A 446 -51.87 -7.28 -30.98
N LEU A 447 -51.20 -6.71 -31.97
CA LEU A 447 -51.78 -6.45 -33.29
C LEU A 447 -52.16 -7.74 -34.02
N SER A 448 -51.26 -8.72 -34.09
CA SER A 448 -51.48 -9.92 -34.91
C SER A 448 -52.44 -10.95 -34.30
N SER A 449 -52.51 -11.02 -32.96
CA SER A 449 -53.19 -12.12 -32.26
C SER A 449 -54.27 -11.64 -31.29
N GLN A 450 -54.04 -10.55 -30.55
CA GLN A 450 -55.02 -10.09 -29.56
C GLN A 450 -56.16 -9.29 -30.19
N ILE A 451 -55.86 -8.37 -31.11
CA ILE A 451 -56.90 -7.60 -31.82
C ILE A 451 -57.95 -8.51 -32.49
N PRO A 452 -57.57 -9.58 -33.25
CA PRO A 452 -58.55 -10.51 -33.80
C PRO A 452 -59.41 -11.23 -32.76
N ARG A 453 -58.83 -11.61 -31.61
CA ARG A 453 -59.56 -12.25 -30.49
C ARG A 453 -60.55 -11.28 -29.84
N LEU A 454 -60.15 -10.02 -29.67
CA LEU A 454 -61.05 -8.97 -29.16
C LEU A 454 -62.20 -8.75 -30.14
N TYR A 455 -61.95 -8.79 -31.45
CA TYR A 455 -62.99 -8.72 -32.47
C TYR A 455 -63.94 -9.93 -32.41
N GLU A 456 -63.42 -11.15 -32.23
CA GLU A 456 -64.22 -12.36 -32.07
C GLU A 456 -65.17 -12.28 -30.87
N MET A 457 -64.68 -11.76 -29.74
CA MET A 457 -65.46 -11.56 -28.52
C MET A 457 -66.63 -10.57 -28.68
N LEU A 458 -66.50 -9.60 -29.60
CA LEU A 458 -67.57 -8.66 -29.94
C LEU A 458 -68.61 -9.27 -30.89
N THR A 459 -68.31 -10.39 -31.54
CA THR A 459 -69.26 -11.03 -32.43
C THR A 459 -70.07 -12.11 -31.70
N PRO A 460 -71.41 -11.99 -31.59
CA PRO A 460 -72.22 -13.04 -31.00
C PRO A 460 -72.12 -14.34 -31.84
N PRO A 461 -72.23 -15.52 -31.22
CA PRO A 461 -72.32 -16.77 -31.96
C PRO A 461 -73.52 -16.71 -32.91
N PRO A 462 -73.45 -17.37 -34.09
CA PRO A 462 -74.57 -17.38 -35.03
C PRO A 462 -75.83 -17.88 -34.30
N PRO A 463 -77.02 -17.33 -34.61
CA PRO A 463 -78.26 -17.82 -34.02
C PRO A 463 -78.34 -19.32 -34.29
N SER A 464 -78.40 -20.12 -33.22
CA SER A 464 -78.78 -21.53 -33.31
C SER A 464 -80.16 -21.53 -33.96
N GLY A 465 -80.22 -21.92 -35.24
CA GLY A 465 -81.47 -22.04 -35.96
C GLY A 465 -82.38 -22.96 -35.17
N SER A 466 -83.48 -22.42 -34.65
CA SER A 466 -84.61 -23.19 -34.18
C SER A 466 -85.21 -23.90 -35.39
N ASN A 467 -84.80 -25.13 -35.64
CA ASN A 467 -85.57 -26.07 -36.45
C ASN A 467 -86.10 -27.17 -35.54
N GLU A 468 -87.39 -27.09 -35.22
CA GLU A 468 -88.19 -28.29 -35.01
C GLU A 468 -88.14 -29.11 -36.30
N GLY A 469 -87.76 -30.39 -36.21
CA GLY A 469 -87.89 -31.36 -37.31
C GLY A 469 -86.63 -32.16 -37.64
N ASN A 470 -86.51 -33.33 -37.02
CA ASN A 470 -85.80 -34.56 -37.44
C ASN A 470 -84.47 -34.47 -38.22
N GLY A 471 -83.42 -34.99 -37.58
CA GLY A 471 -82.51 -35.95 -38.21
C GLY A 471 -81.12 -35.45 -38.62
N VAL A 472 -80.12 -35.99 -37.90
CA VAL A 472 -78.66 -35.95 -38.14
C VAL A 472 -77.95 -34.67 -37.69
N GLY A 473 -77.31 -34.78 -36.53
CA GLY A 473 -76.57 -33.71 -35.87
C GLY A 473 -75.37 -33.20 -36.68
N GLY A 474 -75.47 -31.97 -37.16
CA GLY A 474 -74.33 -31.11 -37.41
C GLY A 474 -74.07 -30.27 -36.16
N LYS A 475 -72.92 -30.45 -35.50
CA LYS A 475 -72.46 -29.53 -34.44
C LYS A 475 -72.47 -28.09 -34.96
N PRO A 476 -72.86 -27.08 -34.17
CA PRO A 476 -72.69 -25.69 -34.56
C PRO A 476 -71.21 -25.43 -34.85
N LYS A 477 -70.89 -25.04 -36.08
CA LYS A 477 -69.55 -24.60 -36.46
C LYS A 477 -69.32 -23.25 -35.80
N ASN A 478 -68.48 -23.20 -34.77
CA ASN A 478 -68.02 -21.93 -34.20
C ASN A 478 -67.32 -21.12 -35.31
N SER A 479 -67.91 -20.00 -35.69
CA SER A 479 -67.34 -19.00 -36.61
C SER A 479 -66.06 -18.44 -35.98
N LYS A 480 -64.89 -18.66 -36.59
CA LYS A 480 -63.62 -18.07 -36.12
C LYS A 480 -63.33 -16.77 -36.87
N VAL A 481 -62.62 -15.85 -36.21
CA VAL A 481 -62.07 -14.66 -36.84
C VAL A 481 -60.66 -14.97 -37.34
N VAL A 482 -60.45 -14.84 -38.65
CA VAL A 482 -59.20 -15.15 -39.34
C VAL A 482 -58.56 -13.83 -39.81
N PRO A 483 -57.33 -13.49 -39.37
CA PRO A 483 -56.66 -12.28 -39.84
C PRO A 483 -56.32 -12.37 -41.33
N LEU A 484 -56.53 -11.29 -42.10
CA LEU A 484 -56.25 -11.25 -43.54
C LEU A 484 -54.83 -11.71 -43.89
N HIS A 485 -53.83 -11.31 -43.09
CA HIS A 485 -52.42 -11.68 -43.32
C HIS A 485 -52.13 -13.18 -43.14
N SER A 486 -53.00 -13.92 -42.45
CA SER A 486 -52.90 -15.39 -42.33
C SER A 486 -53.41 -16.12 -43.58
N VAL A 487 -54.22 -15.43 -44.40
CA VAL A 487 -54.77 -15.96 -45.65
C VAL A 487 -53.77 -15.70 -46.78
N LYS A 488 -52.76 -16.57 -46.90
CA LYS A 488 -51.74 -16.45 -47.94
C LYS A 488 -52.18 -17.13 -49.25
N PRO A 489 -52.00 -16.48 -50.41
CA PRO A 489 -52.19 -17.12 -51.70
C PRO A 489 -51.12 -18.21 -51.90
N GLU A 490 -51.54 -19.39 -52.35
CA GLU A 490 -50.61 -20.49 -52.68
C GLU A 490 -50.07 -20.27 -54.08
N MET A 491 -48.84 -19.77 -54.15
CA MET A 491 -48.11 -19.55 -55.39
C MET A 491 -46.77 -20.28 -55.37
N THR A 492 -46.35 -20.80 -56.51
CA THR A 492 -45.03 -21.42 -56.71
C THR A 492 -43.95 -20.41 -57.09
N LYS A 493 -44.33 -19.25 -57.63
CA LYS A 493 -43.44 -18.13 -57.98
C LYS A 493 -43.08 -17.30 -56.74
N THR A 494 -41.81 -16.89 -56.63
CA THR A 494 -41.29 -16.07 -55.53
C THR A 494 -41.26 -14.56 -55.83
N MET A 495 -41.45 -14.16 -57.10
CA MET A 495 -41.50 -12.77 -57.56
C MET A 495 -42.61 -12.58 -58.61
N LEU A 496 -43.22 -11.39 -58.60
CA LEU A 496 -44.23 -10.96 -59.60
C LEU A 496 -43.53 -10.03 -60.59
N GLU A 497 -43.38 -10.44 -61.85
CA GLU A 497 -42.58 -9.72 -62.85
C GLU A 497 -43.43 -9.19 -64.01
N THR A 498 -44.66 -9.72 -64.16
CA THR A 498 -45.59 -9.37 -65.22
C THR A 498 -46.97 -9.03 -64.66
N THR A 499 -47.79 -8.36 -65.46
CA THR A 499 -49.20 -8.10 -65.11
C THR A 499 -49.98 -9.38 -64.88
N ASP A 500 -49.71 -10.43 -65.67
CA ASP A 500 -50.36 -11.74 -65.53
C ASP A 500 -50.03 -12.41 -64.19
N ASP A 501 -48.80 -12.22 -63.68
CA ASP A 501 -48.40 -12.70 -62.36
C ASP A 501 -49.20 -12.01 -61.24
N VAL A 502 -49.45 -10.71 -61.36
CA VAL A 502 -50.25 -9.94 -60.40
C VAL A 502 -51.70 -10.41 -60.39
N ASP A 503 -52.31 -10.59 -61.57
CA ASP A 503 -53.67 -11.08 -61.70
C ASP A 503 -53.84 -12.49 -61.14
N ALA A 504 -52.87 -13.37 -61.42
CA ALA A 504 -52.83 -14.70 -60.82
C ALA A 504 -52.78 -14.61 -59.29
N TYR A 505 -51.91 -13.77 -58.72
CA TYR A 505 -51.76 -13.59 -57.27
C TYR A 505 -53.06 -13.15 -56.60
N ILE A 506 -53.70 -12.12 -57.17
CA ILE A 506 -54.97 -11.57 -56.67
C ILE A 506 -56.09 -12.61 -56.79
N ASN A 507 -56.16 -13.36 -57.89
CA ASN A 507 -57.19 -14.39 -58.08
C ASN A 507 -57.05 -15.53 -57.06
N THR A 508 -55.83 -15.97 -56.77
CA THR A 508 -55.58 -16.99 -55.74
C THR A 508 -55.90 -16.48 -54.33
N LEU A 509 -55.55 -15.24 -54.02
CA LEU A 509 -55.91 -14.61 -52.75
C LEU A 509 -57.43 -14.47 -52.61
N ARG A 510 -58.11 -13.99 -53.65
CA ARG A 510 -59.57 -13.88 -53.71
C ARG A 510 -60.22 -15.23 -53.44
N LYS A 511 -59.74 -16.31 -54.09
CA LYS A 511 -60.27 -17.66 -53.88
C LYS A 511 -60.15 -18.09 -52.42
N ARG A 512 -58.97 -17.92 -51.82
CA ARG A 512 -58.71 -18.26 -50.40
C ARG A 512 -59.61 -17.47 -49.44
N LEU A 513 -59.80 -16.18 -49.70
CA LEU A 513 -60.71 -15.33 -48.90
C LEU A 513 -62.16 -15.81 -49.00
N LEU A 514 -62.60 -16.17 -50.20
CA LEU A 514 -63.94 -16.73 -50.41
C LEU A 514 -64.11 -18.09 -49.72
N ASP A 515 -63.07 -18.92 -49.70
CA ASP A 515 -63.09 -20.23 -49.03
C ASP A 515 -63.22 -20.07 -47.51
N GLU A 516 -62.51 -19.10 -46.90
CA GLU A 516 -62.66 -18.77 -45.48
C GLU A 516 -64.08 -18.29 -45.14
N ILE A 517 -64.64 -17.39 -45.96
CA ILE A 517 -66.02 -16.90 -45.78
C ILE A 517 -67.03 -18.05 -45.92
N LYS A 518 -66.87 -18.94 -46.91
CA LYS A 518 -67.71 -20.13 -47.09
C LYS A 518 -67.58 -21.14 -45.96
N ALA A 519 -66.42 -21.23 -45.32
CA ALA A 519 -66.21 -22.08 -44.16
C ALA A 519 -66.96 -21.60 -42.90
N GLY A 520 -67.54 -20.40 -42.95
CA GLY A 520 -68.24 -19.74 -41.86
C GLY A 520 -67.33 -18.82 -41.02
N ASN A 521 -66.10 -18.57 -41.47
CA ASN A 521 -65.16 -17.70 -40.78
C ASN A 521 -65.36 -16.24 -41.20
N LYS A 522 -64.97 -15.31 -40.33
CA LYS A 522 -64.93 -13.87 -40.64
C LYS A 522 -63.48 -13.45 -40.89
N VAL A 523 -63.21 -12.82 -42.02
CA VAL A 523 -61.86 -12.30 -42.29
C VAL A 523 -61.72 -10.91 -41.68
N PHE A 524 -60.78 -10.75 -40.76
CA PHE A 524 -60.44 -9.47 -40.16
C PHE A 524 -59.47 -8.71 -41.08
N LEU A 525 -59.89 -7.54 -41.55
CA LEU A 525 -59.20 -6.78 -42.60
C LEU A 525 -58.07 -5.88 -42.10
N ASN A 526 -58.03 -5.59 -40.79
CA ASN A 526 -57.12 -4.60 -40.19
C ASN A 526 -55.86 -5.21 -39.57
#